data_AF-A0A9N9YPW2-F1
#
_entry.id   AF-A0A9N9YPW2-F1
#
_cell.length_a   1.000
_cell.length_b   1.000
_cell.length_c   1.000
_cell.angle_alpha   90.00
_cell.angle_beta   90.00
_cell.angle_gamma   90.00
#
_symmetry.space_group_name_H-M   'P 1'
#
loop_
_entity.id
_entity.type
_entity.pdbx_description
1 polymer ?
#
loop_
_entity_poly.entity_id
_entity_poly.type
_entity_poly.pdbx_seq_one_letter_code
_entity_poly.pdbx_strand_id
1 'polypeptide(L)'
;LDEPNGQHNLAYSEGLRLLNGLPLLSEEGQEWIQSKAGSRLPPTVINKFRLPWQNCYTTISSPESKKIQVNDLRNLQLPARKAVATLATVFCSTIQSLIFPVLSHDLFVGGTLDLAYQKTGIEQPGADSAGACVHALLAMISVFGHESDNEAPNRWVTPQKHALEAEAYLPSILREMTVNGLEALMMLTVYKYFMGDLQSASILVSASSRLIYRLGAHIPPTPSHPYDKRIPLHHIRDLFWVCYSFDKDLAHRLGQPPIINDDYCDLTLPPDYVQMQSFNIQGSNILAVSESTIVPLYPWDLRLSTIKSRVSGALHSVNASKQPQTEILRRIRCLDEELEDWRLSLPVDHRPTLSFLKRTPVDIHMNTQAVMLRLAYHHCVILIHQARSRILELTSLMSTGVSGERDVDISLMMDASKSTLLYLQKALPVVAHECFWVIIFYPLTAIFTIFFGALSNPLMVSVTEDLELLQNFPRVLRQIPIRTLTIAEIAQLEFLDELVVALGELSLAAVQKATHSVS
;
A
#
# COMPACT_ATOMS: atom_id res chain seq x y z
N LEU A 1 -24.43 14.70 -24.63
CA LEU A 1 -24.43 13.40 -23.95
C LEU A 1 -24.04 13.72 -22.53
N ASP A 2 -25.05 14.07 -21.72
CA ASP A 2 -24.85 14.42 -20.32
C ASP A 2 -24.34 13.17 -19.61
N GLU A 3 -23.13 13.25 -19.04
CA GLU A 3 -22.69 12.24 -18.08
C GLU A 3 -23.74 12.17 -16.96
N PRO A 4 -24.15 10.95 -16.52
CA PRO A 4 -25.14 10.83 -15.48
C PRO A 4 -24.61 11.46 -14.18
N ASN A 5 -25.18 12.62 -13.83
CA ASN A 5 -25.11 13.21 -12.49
C ASN A 5 -25.73 12.21 -11.51
N GLY A 6 -24.93 11.28 -11.00
CA GLY A 6 -25.43 10.23 -10.10
C GLY A 6 -24.54 9.00 -9.89
N GLN A 7 -23.26 9.03 -10.27
CA GLN A 7 -22.31 8.01 -9.83
C GLN A 7 -21.15 8.69 -9.11
N HIS A 8 -21.22 8.65 -7.78
CA HIS A 8 -20.12 9.03 -6.91
C HIS A 8 -18.85 8.30 -7.35
N ASN A 9 -17.80 9.05 -7.69
CA ASN A 9 -16.46 8.50 -7.86
C ASN A 9 -15.97 7.97 -6.50
N LEU A 10 -16.27 6.70 -6.21
CA LEU A 10 -16.10 6.00 -4.93
C LEU A 10 -14.72 5.31 -4.82
N ALA A 11 -13.66 5.88 -5.40
CA ALA A 11 -12.39 5.16 -5.62
C ALA A 11 -11.45 5.03 -4.40
N TYR A 12 -11.93 5.29 -3.17
CA TYR A 12 -11.19 5.02 -1.93
C TYR A 12 -12.13 4.73 -0.74
N SER A 13 -13.32 5.34 -0.73
CA SER A 13 -14.37 5.08 0.26
C SER A 13 -14.89 3.64 0.25
N GLU A 14 -14.61 2.87 -0.80
CA GLU A 14 -14.90 1.43 -0.86
C GLU A 14 -13.84 0.55 -0.20
N GLY A 15 -12.62 1.04 0.08
CA GLY A 15 -11.60 0.30 0.84
C GLY A 15 -11.89 0.27 2.34
N LEU A 16 -12.57 1.31 2.84
CA LEU A 16 -13.03 1.41 4.24
C LEU A 16 -14.49 1.03 4.34
N ARG A 17 -14.77 -0.25 4.13
CA ARG A 17 -16.07 -0.83 4.44
C ARG A 17 -16.16 -1.07 5.93
N LEU A 18 -17.30 -0.75 6.52
CA LEU A 18 -17.70 -1.28 7.82
C LEU A 18 -17.61 -2.82 7.76
N LEU A 19 -17.46 -3.50 8.91
CA LEU A 19 -17.33 -4.97 8.92
C LEU A 19 -18.60 -5.68 8.43
N ASN A 20 -19.72 -4.96 8.30
CA ASN A 20 -20.94 -5.40 7.64
C ASN A 20 -20.96 -5.26 6.11
N GLY A 21 -19.89 -4.70 5.53
CA GLY A 21 -19.74 -4.54 4.08
C GLY A 21 -20.32 -3.25 3.52
N LEU A 22 -20.99 -2.43 4.33
CA LEU A 22 -21.45 -1.10 3.93
C LEU A 22 -20.24 -0.15 3.83
N PRO A 23 -20.13 0.67 2.76
CA PRO A 23 -19.15 1.73 2.73
C PRO A 23 -19.41 2.71 3.88
N LEU A 24 -18.40 3.01 4.71
CA LEU A 24 -18.55 3.87 5.89
C LEU A 24 -19.20 5.23 5.58
N LEU A 25 -18.90 5.76 4.39
CA LEU A 25 -19.32 7.09 3.94
C LEU A 25 -20.53 7.09 3.00
N SER A 26 -21.13 5.91 2.72
CA SER A 26 -22.38 5.83 1.97
C SER A 26 -23.54 6.31 2.84
N GLU A 27 -24.66 6.65 2.20
CA GLU A 27 -25.89 7.02 2.92
C GLU A 27 -26.34 5.89 3.84
N GLU A 28 -26.31 4.65 3.37
CA GLU A 28 -26.64 3.44 4.15
C GLU A 28 -25.69 3.27 5.35
N GLY A 29 -24.39 3.51 5.16
CA GLY A 29 -23.40 3.47 6.23
C GLY A 29 -23.68 4.53 7.30
N GLN A 30 -24.03 5.75 6.89
CA GLN A 30 -24.38 6.84 7.81
C GLN A 30 -25.70 6.59 8.55
N GLU A 31 -26.70 6.00 7.89
CA GLU A 31 -27.95 5.58 8.52
C GLU A 31 -27.72 4.48 9.55
N TRP A 32 -26.86 3.51 9.23
CA TRP A 32 -26.48 2.46 10.18
C TRP A 32 -25.80 3.06 11.42
N ILE A 33 -24.85 3.98 11.25
CA ILE A 33 -24.20 4.69 12.39
C ILE A 33 -25.26 5.44 13.21
N GLN A 34 -26.16 6.17 12.56
CA GLN A 34 -27.23 6.90 13.26
C GLN A 34 -28.15 5.96 14.04
N SER A 35 -28.44 4.76 13.51
CA SER A 35 -29.24 3.76 14.20
C SER A 35 -28.58 3.29 15.51
N LYS A 36 -27.26 3.20 15.53
CA LYS A 36 -26.47 2.72 16.69
C LYS A 36 -26.14 3.83 17.69
N ALA A 37 -25.65 4.98 17.22
CA ALA A 37 -25.16 6.08 18.05
C ALA A 37 -26.16 7.23 18.25
N GLY A 38 -27.20 7.33 17.42
CA GLY A 38 -28.17 8.43 17.44
C GLY A 38 -27.74 9.67 16.62
N SER A 39 -26.50 9.72 16.14
CA SER A 39 -25.95 10.79 15.31
C SER A 39 -25.12 10.23 14.14
N ARG A 40 -24.83 11.07 13.14
CA ARG A 40 -24.02 10.74 11.95
C ARG A 40 -22.60 11.28 12.08
N LEU A 41 -21.69 10.83 11.22
CA LEU A 41 -20.36 11.46 11.13
C LEU A 41 -20.49 12.92 10.68
N PRO A 42 -19.66 13.84 11.20
CA PRO A 42 -19.70 15.24 10.78
C PRO A 42 -19.45 15.38 9.27
N PRO A 43 -20.20 16.25 8.56
CA PRO A 43 -19.99 16.50 7.14
C PRO A 43 -18.57 16.98 6.82
N THR A 44 -17.92 17.68 7.75
CA THR A 44 -16.51 18.11 7.62
C THR A 44 -15.56 16.92 7.51
N VAL A 45 -15.72 15.92 8.38
CA VAL A 45 -14.94 14.68 8.36
C VAL A 45 -15.24 13.89 7.09
N ILE A 46 -16.52 13.74 6.71
CA ILE A 46 -16.93 13.04 5.49
C ILE A 46 -16.33 13.71 4.25
N ASN A 47 -16.39 15.04 4.17
CA ASN A 47 -15.86 15.80 3.04
C ASN A 47 -14.34 15.72 2.96
N LYS A 48 -13.62 15.77 4.10
CA LYS A 48 -12.16 15.56 4.13
C LYS A 48 -11.77 14.13 3.79
N PHE A 49 -12.62 13.16 4.11
CA PHE A 49 -12.45 11.77 3.67
C PHE A 49 -12.64 11.60 2.16
N ARG A 50 -13.62 12.34 1.61
CA ARG A 50 -13.94 12.39 0.18
C ARG A 50 -12.97 13.26 -0.62
N LEU A 51 -12.28 14.20 0.04
CA LEU A 51 -11.11 14.88 -0.51
C LEU A 51 -10.04 13.81 -0.66
N PRO A 52 -9.76 13.44 -1.91
CA PRO A 52 -9.04 12.22 -2.08
C PRO A 52 -7.57 12.49 -1.75
N TRP A 53 -7.01 11.57 -0.99
CA TRP A 53 -5.59 11.22 -0.95
C TRP A 53 -4.96 11.22 -2.38
N GLN A 54 -5.77 11.11 -3.43
CA GLN A 54 -5.44 11.29 -4.85
C GLN A 54 -4.82 12.64 -5.22
N ASN A 55 -4.98 13.71 -4.42
CA ASN A 55 -4.65 15.07 -4.88
C ASN A 55 -3.99 15.97 -3.82
N CYS A 56 -3.34 15.43 -2.77
CA CYS A 56 -2.65 16.28 -1.79
C CYS A 56 -1.60 17.20 -2.44
N TYR A 57 -0.98 16.81 -3.55
CA TYR A 57 0.01 17.64 -4.25
C TYR A 57 -0.57 18.51 -5.38
N THR A 58 -1.74 18.18 -5.93
CA THR A 58 -2.40 18.86 -7.06
C THR A 58 -3.52 19.83 -6.65
N THR A 59 -4.07 19.69 -5.44
CA THR A 59 -5.10 20.60 -4.91
C THR A 59 -4.50 21.82 -4.20
N ILE A 60 -3.28 21.67 -3.67
CA ILE A 60 -2.56 22.75 -2.95
C ILE A 60 -1.82 23.68 -3.93
N SER A 61 -1.70 23.28 -5.20
CA SER A 61 -1.23 24.16 -6.27
C SER A 61 -2.38 25.08 -6.72
N SER A 62 -2.18 26.38 -6.55
CA SER A 62 -3.05 27.47 -7.00
C SER A 62 -3.61 27.23 -8.42
N PRO A 63 -4.83 27.71 -8.75
CA PRO A 63 -5.36 27.72 -10.12
C PRO A 63 -4.40 28.32 -11.16
N GLU A 64 -3.50 29.22 -10.74
CA GLU A 64 -2.48 29.83 -11.59
C GLU A 64 -1.34 28.85 -11.92
N SER A 65 -1.03 27.90 -11.04
CA SER A 65 -0.03 26.84 -11.24
C SER A 65 -0.41 25.87 -12.35
N LYS A 66 -1.72 25.61 -12.52
CA LYS A 66 -2.25 24.68 -13.53
C LYS A 66 -2.16 25.23 -14.96
N LYS A 67 -2.21 26.55 -15.15
CA LYS A 67 -2.09 27.20 -16.47
C LYS A 67 -0.64 27.43 -16.90
N ILE A 68 0.30 27.51 -15.97
CA ILE A 68 1.73 27.74 -16.26
C ILE A 68 2.48 26.42 -16.53
N GLN A 69 2.05 25.28 -15.96
CA GLN A 69 2.80 24.01 -16.05
C GLN A 69 2.77 23.32 -17.43
N VAL A 70 1.66 23.32 -18.17
CA VAL A 70 1.54 22.48 -19.39
C VAL A 70 2.48 22.93 -20.52
N ASN A 71 2.79 24.22 -20.61
CA ASN A 71 3.72 24.75 -21.63
C ASN A 71 5.19 24.70 -21.19
N ASP A 72 5.49 24.75 -19.88
CA ASP A 72 6.86 24.68 -19.34
C ASP A 72 7.36 23.23 -19.17
N LEU A 73 6.46 22.25 -19.05
CA LEU A 73 6.83 20.83 -18.90
C LEU A 73 7.54 20.29 -20.15
N ARG A 74 7.04 20.59 -21.35
CA ARG A 74 7.54 20.05 -22.64
C ARG A 74 9.01 20.32 -22.99
N ASN A 75 9.76 21.05 -22.17
CA ASN A 75 11.17 21.36 -22.40
C ASN A 75 12.05 21.15 -21.16
N LEU A 76 11.61 20.33 -20.19
CA LEU A 76 12.45 20.04 -19.04
C LEU A 76 13.71 19.28 -19.48
N GLN A 77 14.84 19.97 -19.52
CA GLN A 77 16.10 19.36 -19.94
C GLN A 77 16.56 18.34 -18.90
N LEU A 78 17.01 17.18 -19.40
CA LEU A 78 17.63 16.17 -18.56
C LEU A 78 18.89 16.74 -17.87
N PRO A 79 19.15 16.39 -16.60
CA PRO A 79 20.40 16.73 -15.92
C PRO A 79 21.63 16.19 -16.67
N ALA A 80 22.84 16.51 -16.21
CA ALA A 80 24.04 15.94 -16.84
C ALA A 80 24.02 14.40 -16.75
N ARG A 81 24.25 13.71 -17.88
CA ARG A 81 24.31 12.23 -17.96
C ARG A 81 25.17 11.60 -16.85
N LYS A 82 26.31 12.23 -16.54
CA LYS A 82 27.22 11.79 -15.47
C LYS A 82 26.58 11.87 -14.08
N ALA A 83 25.82 12.94 -13.80
CA ALA A 83 25.11 13.09 -12.53
C ALA A 83 24.04 12.00 -12.35
N VAL A 84 23.25 11.74 -13.40
CA VAL A 84 22.24 10.66 -13.39
C VAL A 84 22.88 9.29 -13.19
N ALA A 85 24.00 9.00 -13.87
CA ALA A 85 24.73 7.75 -13.68
C ALA A 85 25.25 7.58 -12.24
N THR A 86 25.75 8.66 -11.62
CA THR A 86 26.17 8.64 -10.21
C THR A 86 24.99 8.36 -9.29
N LEU A 87 23.84 9.02 -9.49
CA LEU A 87 22.63 8.78 -8.69
C LEU A 87 22.13 7.34 -8.83
N ALA A 88 22.12 6.80 -10.05
CA ALA A 88 21.77 5.39 -10.29
C ALA A 88 22.72 4.43 -9.55
N THR A 89 24.02 4.74 -9.52
CA THR A 89 25.03 3.96 -8.78
C THR A 89 24.76 4.02 -7.28
N VAL A 90 24.51 5.21 -6.74
CA VAL A 90 24.19 5.39 -5.32
C VAL A 90 22.93 4.60 -4.95
N PHE A 91 21.85 4.75 -5.72
CA PHE A 91 20.61 4.00 -5.47
C PHE A 91 20.84 2.49 -5.52
N CYS A 92 21.55 1.97 -6.53
CA CYS A 92 21.78 0.54 -6.65
C CYS A 92 22.59 -0.04 -5.48
N SER A 93 23.45 0.76 -4.85
CA SER A 93 24.23 0.38 -3.66
C SER A 93 23.45 0.38 -2.35
N THR A 94 22.18 0.78 -2.34
CA THR A 94 21.37 0.85 -1.12
C THR A 94 20.43 -0.34 -0.98
N ILE A 95 19.96 -0.59 0.25
CA ILE A 95 18.95 -1.62 0.52
C ILE A 95 17.66 -1.37 -0.27
N GLN A 96 17.35 -0.12 -0.60
CA GLN A 96 16.19 0.25 -1.40
C GLN A 96 16.22 -0.38 -2.80
N SER A 97 17.39 -0.67 -3.39
CA SER A 97 17.48 -1.35 -4.69
C SER A 97 17.14 -2.85 -4.63
N LEU A 98 17.23 -3.45 -3.43
CA LEU A 98 16.80 -4.82 -3.17
C LEU A 98 15.31 -4.89 -2.83
N ILE A 99 14.77 -3.85 -2.17
CA ILE A 99 13.33 -3.75 -1.87
C ILE A 99 12.57 -3.34 -3.14
N PHE A 100 13.10 -2.42 -3.93
CA PHE A 100 12.54 -1.93 -5.19
C PHE A 100 13.53 -2.20 -6.33
N PRO A 101 13.64 -3.44 -6.81
CA PRO A 101 14.52 -3.82 -7.93
C PRO A 101 13.98 -3.33 -9.28
N VAL A 102 13.64 -2.05 -9.37
CA VAL A 102 13.05 -1.40 -10.56
C VAL A 102 14.10 -0.88 -11.54
N LEU A 103 15.38 -0.98 -11.18
CA LEU A 103 16.52 -0.52 -11.98
C LEU A 103 17.63 -1.58 -11.96
N SER A 104 18.15 -1.92 -13.13
CA SER A 104 19.39 -2.68 -13.28
C SER A 104 20.52 -1.72 -13.68
N HIS A 105 21.55 -1.60 -12.82
CA HIS A 105 22.63 -0.62 -13.02
C HIS A 105 23.31 -0.76 -14.38
N ASP A 106 23.77 -1.96 -14.73
CA ASP A 106 24.47 -2.23 -15.99
C ASP A 106 23.61 -1.96 -17.22
N LEU A 107 22.33 -2.38 -17.19
CA LEU A 107 21.39 -2.14 -18.29
C LEU A 107 21.06 -0.65 -18.44
N PHE A 108 20.90 0.04 -17.32
CA PHE A 108 20.59 1.47 -17.32
C PHE A 108 21.76 2.31 -17.81
N VAL A 109 22.96 2.08 -17.28
CA VAL A 109 24.17 2.85 -17.63
C VAL A 109 24.67 2.49 -19.03
N GLY A 110 24.59 1.22 -19.43
CA GLY A 110 25.07 0.72 -20.71
C GLY A 110 24.10 0.81 -21.88
N GLY A 111 22.81 1.11 -21.63
CA GLY A 111 21.78 1.16 -22.66
C GLY A 111 20.82 2.34 -22.50
N THR A 112 20.09 2.40 -21.38
CA THR A 112 19.02 3.39 -21.17
C THR A 112 19.53 4.83 -21.23
N LEU A 113 20.67 5.13 -20.60
CA LEU A 113 21.28 6.46 -20.66
C LEU A 113 21.76 6.84 -22.06
N ASP A 114 22.25 5.89 -22.85
CA ASP A 114 22.69 6.20 -24.21
C ASP A 114 21.52 6.55 -25.11
N LEU A 115 20.41 5.82 -24.95
CA LEU A 115 19.18 6.06 -25.69
C LEU A 115 18.49 7.37 -25.25
N ALA A 116 18.44 7.67 -23.95
CA ALA A 116 17.79 8.88 -23.42
C ALA A 116 18.54 10.19 -23.77
N TYR A 117 19.86 10.14 -23.90
CA TYR A 117 20.70 11.33 -24.16
C TYR A 117 21.10 11.46 -25.64
N GLN A 118 20.58 10.61 -26.51
CA GLN A 118 20.95 10.64 -27.92
C GLN A 118 20.41 11.92 -28.59
N LYS A 119 21.32 12.73 -29.14
CA LYS A 119 21.00 14.04 -29.76
C LYS A 119 20.73 13.96 -31.26
N THR A 120 20.64 12.77 -31.84
CA THR A 120 20.45 12.63 -33.29
C THR A 120 18.99 12.93 -33.63
N GLY A 121 18.73 13.81 -34.60
CA GLY A 121 17.38 14.16 -35.07
C GLY A 121 16.61 13.04 -35.77
N ILE A 122 16.94 11.78 -35.48
CA ILE A 122 16.27 10.57 -35.92
C ILE A 122 15.60 9.98 -34.69
N GLU A 123 14.27 9.90 -34.69
CA GLU A 123 13.49 9.25 -33.63
C GLU A 123 13.86 7.76 -33.58
N GLN A 124 14.52 7.34 -32.50
CA GLN A 124 14.76 5.93 -32.23
C GLN A 124 13.61 5.35 -31.40
N PRO A 125 13.08 4.16 -31.76
CA PRO A 125 12.08 3.48 -30.93
C PRO A 125 12.59 3.28 -29.50
N GLY A 126 11.83 3.72 -28.50
CA GLY A 126 12.19 3.58 -27.10
C GLY A 126 12.94 4.77 -26.50
N ALA A 127 13.26 5.81 -27.30
CA ALA A 127 13.90 7.03 -26.80
C ALA A 127 13.03 7.77 -25.78
N ASP A 128 11.73 7.88 -26.07
CA ASP A 128 10.74 8.47 -25.17
C ASP A 128 10.66 7.67 -23.85
N SER A 129 10.55 6.34 -23.95
CA SER A 129 10.57 5.46 -22.78
C SER A 129 11.86 5.59 -21.95
N ALA A 130 13.02 5.74 -22.61
CA ALA A 130 14.29 5.92 -21.92
C ALA A 130 14.39 7.29 -21.22
N GLY A 131 13.94 8.37 -21.87
CA GLY A 131 13.83 9.70 -21.27
C GLY A 131 12.92 9.71 -20.05
N ALA A 132 11.75 9.07 -20.17
CA ALA A 132 10.82 8.88 -19.06
C ALA A 132 11.44 8.08 -17.91
N CYS A 133 12.20 7.03 -18.20
CA CYS A 133 12.92 6.23 -17.21
C CYS A 133 13.89 7.09 -16.39
N VAL A 134 14.64 8.00 -17.04
CA VAL A 134 15.52 8.94 -16.34
C VAL A 134 14.75 9.90 -15.43
N HIS A 135 13.66 10.50 -15.92
CA HIS A 135 12.83 11.39 -15.12
C HIS A 135 12.17 10.68 -13.93
N ALA A 136 11.67 9.47 -14.14
CA ALA A 136 11.07 8.64 -13.10
C ALA A 136 12.10 8.25 -12.03
N LEU A 137 13.34 7.93 -12.42
CA LEU A 137 14.44 7.68 -11.49
C LEU A 137 14.72 8.88 -10.58
N LEU A 138 14.79 10.09 -11.17
CA LEU A 138 15.05 11.32 -10.42
C LEU A 138 13.93 11.62 -9.42
N ALA A 139 12.67 11.40 -9.81
CA ALA A 139 11.54 11.53 -8.89
C ALA A 139 11.55 10.47 -7.78
N MET A 140 11.84 9.21 -8.11
CA MET A 140 11.84 8.13 -7.12
C MET A 140 12.98 8.28 -6.09
N ILE A 141 14.19 8.62 -6.53
CA ILE A 141 15.36 8.74 -5.63
C ILE A 141 15.15 9.82 -4.56
N SER A 142 14.39 10.88 -4.85
CA SER A 142 14.10 11.92 -3.85
C SER A 142 13.28 11.39 -2.68
N VAL A 143 12.46 10.35 -2.87
CA VAL A 143 11.66 9.72 -1.80
C VAL A 143 12.57 9.15 -0.72
N PHE A 144 13.64 8.47 -1.13
CA PHE A 144 14.64 7.89 -0.24
C PHE A 144 15.72 8.92 0.17
N GLY A 145 15.60 10.14 -0.37
CA GLY A 145 16.50 11.28 -0.27
C GLY A 145 17.98 10.92 -0.31
N HIS A 146 18.37 10.28 -1.40
CA HIS A 146 19.75 10.20 -1.83
C HIS A 146 20.13 11.42 -2.71
N GLU A 147 19.51 12.58 -2.47
CA GLU A 147 19.90 13.82 -3.10
C GLU A 147 21.32 14.18 -2.63
N SER A 148 22.22 14.46 -3.57
CA SER A 148 23.60 14.79 -3.23
C SER A 148 23.67 16.21 -2.64
N ASP A 149 23.98 16.32 -1.35
CA ASP A 149 24.15 17.60 -0.62
C ASP A 149 25.16 18.58 -1.27
N ASN A 150 26.00 18.11 -2.20
CA ASN A 150 27.16 18.84 -2.72
C ASN A 150 26.93 19.65 -4.02
N GLU A 151 25.72 19.69 -4.60
CA GLU A 151 25.43 20.55 -5.75
C GLU A 151 24.24 21.49 -5.51
N ALA A 152 24.52 22.62 -4.84
CA ALA A 152 23.77 23.88 -4.77
C ALA A 152 22.23 23.79 -4.54
N PRO A 153 21.69 24.42 -3.47
CA PRO A 153 20.27 24.38 -3.12
C PRO A 153 19.27 24.94 -4.15
N ASN A 154 19.73 25.46 -5.30
CA ASN A 154 18.95 26.28 -6.22
C ASN A 154 18.92 25.78 -7.67
N ARG A 155 19.34 24.54 -7.95
CA ARG A 155 19.43 24.03 -9.34
C ARG A 155 18.69 22.72 -9.62
N TRP A 156 18.20 22.04 -8.60
CA TRP A 156 17.44 20.80 -8.79
C TRP A 156 15.98 21.17 -9.01
N VAL A 157 15.50 20.80 -10.20
CA VAL A 157 14.08 20.82 -10.54
C VAL A 157 13.35 19.96 -9.50
N THR A 158 12.25 20.47 -8.96
CA THR A 158 11.53 19.77 -7.88
C THR A 158 11.15 18.35 -8.33
N PRO A 159 11.23 17.32 -7.46
CA PRO A 159 10.91 15.93 -7.82
C PRO A 159 9.54 15.77 -8.51
N GLN A 160 8.58 16.60 -8.12
CA GLN A 160 7.25 16.69 -8.72
C GLN A 160 7.30 17.04 -10.21
N LYS A 161 8.20 17.93 -10.64
CA LYS A 161 8.35 18.29 -12.06
C LYS A 161 8.92 17.12 -12.87
N HIS A 162 9.88 16.38 -12.32
CA HIS A 162 10.38 15.16 -12.96
C HIS A 162 9.30 14.08 -13.04
N ALA A 163 8.47 13.91 -12.01
CA ALA A 163 7.34 12.99 -12.05
C ALA A 163 6.31 13.39 -13.13
N LEU A 164 5.92 14.67 -13.18
CA LEU A 164 5.00 15.19 -14.20
C LEU A 164 5.55 15.04 -15.62
N GLU A 165 6.85 15.24 -15.80
CA GLU A 165 7.49 15.07 -17.10
C GLU A 165 7.48 13.61 -17.54
N ALA A 166 7.84 12.66 -16.65
CA ALA A 166 7.72 11.24 -16.95
C ALA A 166 6.26 10.81 -17.24
N GLU A 167 5.28 11.40 -16.56
CA GLU A 167 3.85 11.18 -16.86
C GLU A 167 3.44 11.70 -18.25
N ALA A 168 4.05 12.78 -18.73
CA ALA A 168 3.78 13.30 -20.07
C ALA A 168 4.18 12.31 -21.18
N TYR A 169 5.14 11.41 -20.91
CA TYR A 169 5.55 10.34 -21.82
C TYR A 169 4.62 9.11 -21.81
N LEU A 170 3.61 9.03 -20.93
CA LEU A 170 2.71 7.87 -20.84
C LEU A 170 2.14 7.39 -22.19
N PRO A 171 1.64 8.27 -23.09
CA PRO A 171 1.15 7.83 -24.39
C PRO A 171 2.23 7.16 -25.25
N SER A 172 3.47 7.66 -25.20
CA SER A 172 4.61 7.06 -25.90
C SER A 172 5.01 5.74 -25.26
N ILE A 173 5.13 5.68 -23.93
CA ILE A 173 5.44 4.44 -23.20
C ILE A 173 4.44 3.33 -23.55
N LEU A 174 3.14 3.63 -23.55
CA LEU A 174 2.09 2.67 -23.86
C LEU A 174 2.08 2.22 -25.32
N ARG A 175 2.61 3.05 -26.23
CA ARG A 175 2.76 2.71 -27.65
C ARG A 175 4.02 1.88 -27.91
N GLU A 176 5.13 2.21 -27.23
CA GLU A 176 6.42 1.53 -27.40
C GLU A 176 6.49 0.20 -26.64
N MET A 177 5.88 0.13 -25.45
CA MET A 177 5.85 -1.04 -24.56
C MET A 177 7.25 -1.68 -24.34
N THR A 178 8.26 -0.84 -24.09
CA THR A 178 9.65 -1.28 -23.86
C THR A 178 9.93 -1.58 -22.39
N VAL A 179 11.07 -2.21 -22.11
CA VAL A 179 11.56 -2.43 -20.72
C VAL A 179 11.79 -1.09 -20.02
N ASN A 180 12.43 -0.12 -20.68
CA ASN A 180 12.62 1.24 -20.13
C ASN A 180 11.27 1.88 -19.76
N GLY A 181 10.24 1.66 -20.57
CA GLY A 181 8.89 2.13 -20.29
C GLY A 181 8.30 1.47 -19.04
N LEU A 182 8.49 0.17 -18.86
CA LEU A 182 8.07 -0.55 -17.65
C LEU A 182 8.85 -0.07 -16.41
N GLU A 183 10.16 0.11 -16.50
CA GLU A 183 10.99 0.68 -15.43
C GLU A 183 10.48 2.07 -15.02
N ALA A 184 10.19 2.94 -16.01
CA ALA A 184 9.65 4.27 -15.78
C ALA A 184 8.30 4.23 -15.03
N LEU A 185 7.36 3.38 -15.47
CA LEU A 185 6.06 3.22 -14.82
C LEU A 185 6.20 2.69 -13.40
N MET A 186 7.10 1.73 -13.16
CA MET A 186 7.32 1.17 -11.83
C MET A 186 7.99 2.16 -10.88
N MET A 187 8.98 2.93 -11.34
CA MET A 187 9.58 4.02 -10.55
C MET A 187 8.58 5.13 -10.23
N LEU A 188 7.72 5.51 -11.19
CA LEU A 188 6.61 6.44 -10.94
C LEU A 188 5.59 5.86 -9.96
N THR A 189 5.30 4.56 -10.02
CA THR A 189 4.40 3.89 -9.08
C THR A 189 4.95 4.00 -7.65
N VAL A 190 6.24 3.71 -7.45
CA VAL A 190 6.92 3.88 -6.16
C VAL A 190 6.81 5.34 -5.69
N TYR A 191 7.16 6.30 -6.55
CA TYR A 191 7.05 7.72 -6.21
C TYR A 191 5.63 8.11 -5.77
N LYS A 192 4.61 7.82 -6.58
CA LYS A 192 3.21 8.18 -6.28
C LYS A 192 2.70 7.51 -5.01
N TYR A 193 3.03 6.24 -4.82
CA TYR A 193 2.65 5.48 -3.64
C TYR A 193 3.22 6.11 -2.35
N PHE A 194 4.52 6.46 -2.36
CA PHE A 194 5.18 7.09 -1.21
C PHE A 194 4.78 8.54 -1.00
N MET A 195 4.21 9.20 -2.00
CA MET A 195 3.59 10.53 -1.89
C MET A 195 2.09 10.45 -1.52
N GLY A 196 1.55 9.27 -1.21
CA GLY A 196 0.15 9.09 -0.82
C GLY A 196 -0.87 9.16 -1.97
N ASP A 197 -0.42 9.34 -3.22
CA ASP A 197 -1.28 9.37 -4.41
C ASP A 197 -1.54 7.93 -4.92
N LEU A 198 -2.33 7.19 -4.15
CA LEU A 198 -2.61 5.77 -4.39
C LEU A 198 -3.41 5.52 -5.68
N GLN A 199 -4.19 6.49 -6.16
CA GLN A 199 -4.96 6.33 -7.40
C GLN A 199 -4.07 6.46 -8.62
N SER A 200 -3.18 7.46 -8.66
CA SER A 200 -2.18 7.53 -9.73
C SER A 200 -1.30 6.29 -9.71
N ALA A 201 -0.88 5.81 -8.53
CA ALA A 201 -0.15 4.55 -8.40
C ALA A 201 -0.94 3.36 -8.99
N SER A 202 -2.25 3.24 -8.70
CA SER A 202 -3.11 2.18 -9.26
C SER A 202 -3.26 2.24 -10.79
N ILE A 203 -3.38 3.45 -11.36
CA ILE A 203 -3.42 3.64 -12.81
C ILE A 203 -2.08 3.24 -13.44
N LEU A 204 -0.96 3.60 -12.82
CA LEU A 204 0.37 3.23 -13.28
C LEU A 204 0.60 1.71 -13.20
N VAL A 205 0.16 1.05 -12.12
CA VAL A 205 0.15 -0.43 -12.03
C VAL A 205 -0.69 -1.05 -13.14
N SER A 206 -1.84 -0.45 -13.47
CA SER A 206 -2.69 -0.91 -14.57
C SER A 206 -1.94 -0.85 -15.91
N ALA A 207 -1.24 0.24 -16.19
CA ALA A 207 -0.38 0.38 -17.36
C ALA A 207 0.78 -0.63 -17.35
N SER A 208 1.50 -0.74 -16.22
CA SER A 208 2.61 -1.68 -16.04
C SER A 208 2.20 -3.13 -16.27
N SER A 209 1.01 -3.52 -15.80
CA SER A 209 0.48 -4.89 -16.00
C SER A 209 0.39 -5.25 -17.47
N ARG A 210 -0.01 -4.30 -18.34
CA ARG A 210 -0.09 -4.52 -19.79
C ARG A 210 1.30 -4.72 -20.40
N LEU A 211 2.29 -3.95 -19.96
CA LEU A 211 3.69 -4.12 -20.38
C LEU A 211 4.26 -5.45 -19.88
N ILE A 212 3.95 -5.87 -18.65
CA ILE A 212 4.35 -7.17 -18.09
C ILE A 212 3.88 -8.34 -18.94
N TYR A 213 2.61 -8.34 -19.36
CA TYR A 213 2.10 -9.39 -20.25
C TYR A 213 2.75 -9.30 -21.63
N ARG A 214 2.90 -8.08 -22.18
CA ARG A 214 3.52 -7.86 -23.49
C ARG A 214 4.98 -8.31 -23.55
N LEU A 215 5.73 -8.12 -22.47
CA LEU A 215 7.15 -8.46 -22.32
C LEU A 215 7.37 -9.89 -21.83
N GLY A 216 6.32 -10.65 -21.50
CA GLY A 216 6.42 -12.03 -21.03
C GLY A 216 6.91 -12.17 -19.58
N ALA A 217 6.90 -11.10 -18.78
CA ALA A 217 7.46 -11.06 -17.43
C ALA A 217 6.72 -11.95 -16.41
N HIS A 218 5.46 -12.29 -16.70
CA HIS A 218 4.61 -13.17 -15.91
C HIS A 218 5.06 -14.63 -15.91
N ILE A 219 6.00 -15.02 -16.79
CA ILE A 219 6.60 -16.35 -16.87
C ILE A 219 8.08 -16.22 -16.47
N PRO A 220 8.59 -17.04 -15.53
CA PRO A 220 10.00 -17.01 -15.18
C PRO A 220 10.88 -17.47 -16.36
N PRO A 221 12.11 -16.95 -16.48
CA PRO A 221 13.06 -17.46 -17.45
C PRO A 221 13.41 -18.93 -17.17
N THR A 222 13.87 -19.63 -18.21
CA THR A 222 14.35 -21.01 -18.04
C THR A 222 15.51 -21.05 -17.04
N PRO A 223 15.60 -22.07 -16.16
CA PRO A 223 16.59 -22.15 -15.09
C PRO A 223 17.98 -22.56 -15.61
N SER A 224 18.46 -21.92 -16.68
CA SER A 224 19.75 -22.22 -17.29
C SER A 224 20.92 -21.61 -16.52
N HIS A 225 20.69 -20.52 -15.79
CA HIS A 225 21.72 -19.76 -15.09
C HIS A 225 21.27 -19.35 -13.68
N PRO A 226 22.21 -19.19 -12.72
CA PRO A 226 21.92 -18.52 -11.45
C PRO A 226 21.35 -17.12 -11.66
N TYR A 227 20.60 -16.62 -10.68
CA TYR A 227 20.05 -15.27 -10.73
C TYR A 227 21.17 -14.24 -10.90
N ASP A 228 20.95 -13.30 -11.82
CA ASP A 228 21.84 -12.17 -12.10
C ASP A 228 21.01 -11.05 -12.73
N LYS A 229 20.88 -9.93 -12.01
CA LYS A 229 20.12 -8.73 -12.40
C LYS A 229 20.63 -8.07 -13.68
N ARG A 230 21.87 -8.38 -14.11
CA ARG A 230 22.43 -7.91 -15.39
C ARG A 230 21.81 -8.62 -16.59
N ILE A 231 21.20 -9.79 -16.37
CA ILE A 231 20.49 -10.52 -17.41
C ILE A 231 19.10 -9.89 -17.59
N PRO A 232 18.74 -9.40 -18.79
CA PRO A 232 17.47 -8.71 -19.01
C PRO A 232 16.23 -9.49 -18.58
N LEU A 233 16.24 -10.82 -18.77
CA LEU A 233 15.10 -11.67 -18.40
C LEU A 233 14.91 -11.76 -16.88
N HIS A 234 15.98 -11.76 -16.08
CA HIS A 234 15.88 -11.72 -14.61
C HIS A 234 15.35 -10.35 -14.15
N HIS A 235 15.87 -9.27 -14.73
CA HIS A 235 15.42 -7.92 -14.40
C HIS A 235 13.94 -7.68 -14.73
N ILE A 236 13.49 -8.11 -15.92
CA ILE A 236 12.07 -8.04 -16.29
C ILE A 236 11.19 -8.86 -15.33
N ARG A 237 11.70 -10.01 -14.86
CA ARG A 237 11.00 -10.83 -13.85
C ARG A 237 10.92 -10.14 -12.49
N ASP A 238 11.94 -9.37 -12.11
CA ASP A 238 11.89 -8.54 -10.90
C ASP A 238 10.84 -7.44 -11.01
N LEU A 239 10.74 -6.77 -12.16
CA LEU A 239 9.67 -5.78 -12.43
C LEU A 239 8.28 -6.39 -12.30
N PHE A 240 8.08 -7.65 -12.73
CA PHE A 240 6.83 -8.38 -12.51
C PHE A 240 6.50 -8.50 -11.02
N TRP A 241 7.45 -8.93 -10.18
CA TRP A 241 7.21 -9.11 -8.75
C TRP A 241 6.96 -7.81 -8.00
N VAL A 242 7.63 -6.71 -8.40
CA VAL A 242 7.33 -5.37 -7.86
C VAL A 242 5.91 -4.96 -8.22
N CYS A 243 5.52 -5.11 -9.50
CA CYS A 243 4.17 -4.77 -9.95
C CYS A 243 3.09 -5.64 -9.29
N TYR A 244 3.34 -6.94 -9.15
CA TYR A 244 2.46 -7.88 -8.46
C TYR A 244 2.25 -7.45 -7.01
N SER A 245 3.33 -7.11 -6.30
CA SER A 245 3.24 -6.70 -4.90
C SER A 245 2.45 -5.40 -4.73
N PHE A 246 2.67 -4.40 -5.60
CA PHE A 246 1.87 -3.18 -5.60
C PHE A 246 0.40 -3.43 -5.97
N ASP A 247 0.11 -4.25 -6.98
CA ASP A 247 -1.26 -4.62 -7.36
C ASP A 247 -2.02 -5.22 -6.18
N LYS A 248 -1.44 -6.24 -5.53
CA LYS A 248 -2.11 -6.91 -4.41
C LYS A 248 -2.26 -5.99 -3.20
N ASP A 249 -1.31 -5.11 -2.94
CA ASP A 249 -1.43 -4.17 -1.82
C ASP A 249 -2.46 -3.06 -2.12
N LEU A 250 -2.41 -2.43 -3.31
CA LEU A 250 -3.33 -1.38 -3.72
C LEU A 250 -4.78 -1.86 -3.86
N ALA A 251 -5.01 -3.08 -4.33
CA ALA A 251 -6.35 -3.67 -4.40
C ALA A 251 -7.07 -3.60 -3.04
N HIS A 252 -6.36 -3.93 -1.95
CA HIS A 252 -6.93 -3.87 -0.60
C HIS A 252 -7.05 -2.43 -0.08
N ARG A 253 -6.06 -1.57 -0.36
CA ARG A 253 -6.08 -0.16 0.09
C ARG A 253 -7.20 0.64 -0.55
N LEU A 254 -7.45 0.42 -1.84
CA LEU A 254 -8.46 1.14 -2.62
C LEU A 254 -9.83 0.45 -2.59
N GLY A 255 -9.91 -0.80 -2.12
CA GLY A 255 -11.13 -1.62 -2.21
C GLY A 255 -11.47 -2.01 -3.66
N GLN A 256 -10.47 -2.04 -4.54
CA GLN A 256 -10.62 -2.34 -5.97
C GLN A 256 -10.21 -3.79 -6.25
N PRO A 257 -10.74 -4.44 -7.30
CA PRO A 257 -10.26 -5.76 -7.70
C PRO A 257 -8.79 -5.69 -8.14
N PRO A 258 -7.98 -6.73 -7.87
CA PRO A 258 -6.61 -6.80 -8.38
C PRO A 258 -6.61 -6.85 -9.92
N ILE A 259 -5.62 -6.21 -10.52
CA ILE A 259 -5.43 -6.07 -11.96
C ILE A 259 -4.81 -7.34 -12.54
N ILE A 260 -3.80 -7.91 -11.86
CA ILE A 260 -3.12 -9.12 -12.29
C ILE A 260 -3.94 -10.32 -11.84
N ASN A 261 -4.32 -11.16 -12.81
CA ASN A 261 -4.97 -12.43 -12.52
C ASN A 261 -3.90 -13.52 -12.36
N ASP A 262 -3.90 -14.14 -11.18
CA ASP A 262 -2.95 -15.17 -10.78
C ASP A 262 -3.02 -16.41 -11.70
N ASP A 263 -4.19 -16.71 -12.29
CA ASP A 263 -4.39 -17.87 -13.19
C ASP A 263 -3.56 -17.77 -14.48
N TYR A 264 -3.11 -16.56 -14.85
CA TYR A 264 -2.30 -16.31 -16.05
C TYR A 264 -0.83 -16.07 -15.73
N CYS A 265 -0.43 -16.23 -14.46
CA CYS A 265 0.93 -15.96 -14.02
C CYS A 265 1.55 -17.21 -13.42
N ASP A 266 2.82 -17.45 -13.70
CA ASP A 266 3.60 -18.38 -12.91
C ASP A 266 4.08 -17.63 -11.66
N LEU A 267 3.65 -18.06 -10.48
CA LEU A 267 3.99 -17.45 -9.19
C LEU A 267 5.11 -18.21 -8.45
N THR A 268 5.91 -18.99 -9.17
CA THR A 268 7.10 -19.64 -8.62
C THR A 268 8.05 -18.59 -8.07
N LEU A 269 8.29 -18.66 -6.75
CA LEU A 269 9.15 -17.72 -6.03
C LEU A 269 10.58 -17.76 -6.58
N PRO A 270 11.31 -16.63 -6.54
CA PRO A 270 12.73 -16.64 -6.87
C PRO A 270 13.52 -17.64 -6.01
N PRO A 271 14.60 -18.23 -6.54
CA PRO A 271 15.49 -19.11 -5.78
C PRO A 271 15.95 -18.43 -4.48
N ASP A 272 16.05 -19.19 -3.39
CA ASP A 272 16.52 -18.72 -2.07
C ASP A 272 15.74 -17.53 -1.45
N TYR A 273 14.60 -17.13 -2.04
CA TYR A 273 13.83 -15.98 -1.60
C TYR A 273 13.46 -16.02 -0.11
N VAL A 274 12.99 -17.18 0.38
CA VAL A 274 12.59 -17.36 1.79
C VAL A 274 13.78 -17.19 2.74
N GLN A 275 14.96 -17.66 2.33
CA GLN A 275 16.18 -17.54 3.12
C GLN A 275 16.62 -16.08 3.17
N MET A 276 16.63 -15.38 2.03
CA MET A 276 16.95 -13.96 1.93
C MET A 276 16.02 -13.09 2.77
N GLN A 277 14.71 -13.37 2.70
CA GLN A 277 13.72 -12.67 3.52
C GLN A 277 13.99 -12.88 5.02
N SER A 278 14.38 -14.09 5.42
CA SER A 278 14.70 -14.42 6.82
C SER A 278 15.94 -13.68 7.31
N PHE A 279 17.02 -13.65 6.51
CA PHE A 279 18.23 -12.89 6.85
C PHE A 279 17.95 -11.39 6.99
N ASN A 280 17.10 -10.86 6.11
CA ASN A 280 16.73 -9.44 6.13
C ASN A 280 16.01 -9.07 7.43
N ILE A 281 14.93 -9.78 7.78
CA ILE A 281 14.16 -9.45 8.97
C ILE A 281 14.96 -9.64 10.26
N GLN A 282 15.95 -10.54 10.28
CA GLN A 282 16.87 -10.75 11.39
C GLN A 282 18.01 -9.70 11.47
N GLY A 283 18.02 -8.68 10.60
CA GLY A 283 19.00 -7.61 10.62
C GLY A 283 20.40 -8.02 10.15
N SER A 284 20.51 -9.13 9.39
CA SER A 284 21.79 -9.54 8.81
C SER A 284 22.25 -8.55 7.74
N ASN A 285 23.55 -8.24 7.67
CA ASN A 285 24.08 -7.34 6.65
C ASN A 285 24.11 -8.03 5.27
N ILE A 286 23.02 -7.89 4.51
CA ILE A 286 22.84 -8.51 3.19
C ILE A 286 23.75 -7.87 2.13
N LEU A 287 24.16 -6.62 2.32
CA LEU A 287 24.95 -5.86 1.33
C LEU A 287 26.43 -6.28 1.26
N ALA A 288 26.86 -7.28 2.03
CA ALA A 288 28.23 -7.79 2.00
C ALA A 288 28.53 -8.73 0.80
N VAL A 289 27.51 -9.11 0.01
CA VAL A 289 27.61 -10.00 -1.17
C VAL A 289 27.48 -9.17 -2.46
N SER A 290 27.96 -9.69 -3.60
CA SER A 290 27.87 -8.99 -4.90
C SER A 290 26.42 -8.64 -5.28
N GLU A 291 26.10 -7.34 -5.23
CA GLU A 291 24.74 -6.76 -5.33
C GLU A 291 23.91 -7.27 -6.53
N SER A 292 24.53 -7.55 -7.68
CA SER A 292 23.81 -7.98 -8.89
C SER A 292 23.32 -9.43 -8.86
N THR A 293 23.90 -10.27 -7.99
CA THR A 293 23.53 -11.70 -7.85
C THR A 293 22.61 -11.95 -6.66
N ILE A 294 22.33 -10.91 -5.85
CA ILE A 294 21.44 -11.01 -4.70
C ILE A 294 19.99 -10.98 -5.19
N VAL A 295 19.25 -12.03 -4.85
CA VAL A 295 17.81 -12.11 -5.10
C VAL A 295 17.10 -10.97 -4.35
N PRO A 296 16.25 -10.18 -5.01
CA PRO A 296 15.59 -9.04 -4.36
C PRO A 296 14.63 -9.45 -3.24
N LEU A 297 14.40 -8.52 -2.32
CA LEU A 297 13.50 -8.67 -1.19
C LEU A 297 12.04 -8.34 -1.56
N TYR A 298 11.87 -7.45 -2.55
CA TYR A 298 10.59 -6.86 -2.96
C TYR A 298 9.92 -6.03 -1.85
N PRO A 299 8.93 -5.17 -2.16
CA PRO A 299 8.38 -4.24 -1.16
C PRO A 299 7.57 -4.94 -0.06
N TRP A 300 6.96 -6.09 -0.39
CA TRP A 300 6.19 -6.93 0.53
C TRP A 300 6.60 -8.41 0.35
N ASP A 301 6.42 -9.22 1.40
CA ASP A 301 6.64 -10.68 1.30
C ASP A 301 5.71 -11.26 0.23
N LEU A 302 6.30 -11.82 -0.84
CA LEU A 302 5.57 -12.36 -1.98
C LEU A 302 4.58 -13.45 -1.56
N ARG A 303 4.92 -14.27 -0.55
CA ARG A 303 4.04 -15.34 -0.05
C ARG A 303 2.79 -14.76 0.58
N LEU A 304 2.94 -13.70 1.38
CA LEU A 304 1.81 -13.00 1.98
C LEU A 304 0.99 -12.24 0.94
N SER A 305 1.63 -11.67 -0.09
CA SER A 305 0.93 -11.04 -1.22
C SER A 305 0.07 -12.04 -1.99
N THR A 306 0.53 -13.27 -2.18
CA THR A 306 -0.27 -14.34 -2.79
C THR A 306 -1.43 -14.77 -1.89
N ILE A 307 -1.24 -14.88 -0.57
CA ILE A 307 -2.35 -15.14 0.37
C ILE A 307 -3.40 -14.03 0.28
N LYS A 308 -2.99 -12.75 0.30
CA LYS A 308 -3.89 -11.60 0.12
C LYS A 308 -4.66 -11.67 -1.21
N SER A 309 -4.00 -12.05 -2.30
CA SER A 309 -4.66 -12.26 -3.60
C SER A 309 -5.77 -13.32 -3.52
N ARG A 310 -5.49 -14.46 -2.87
CA ARG A 310 -6.48 -15.52 -2.63
C ARG A 310 -7.62 -15.06 -1.73
N VAL A 311 -7.34 -14.30 -0.67
CA VAL A 311 -8.36 -13.69 0.19
C VAL A 311 -9.32 -12.84 -0.64
N SER A 312 -8.80 -11.97 -1.51
CA SER A 312 -9.61 -11.11 -2.39
C SER A 312 -10.55 -11.94 -3.30
N GLY A 313 -10.00 -12.93 -4.01
CA GLY A 313 -10.79 -13.78 -4.91
C GLY A 313 -11.79 -14.69 -4.18
N ALA A 314 -11.37 -15.34 -3.09
CA ALA A 314 -12.13 -16.38 -2.40
C ALA A 314 -13.23 -15.83 -1.48
N LEU A 315 -13.02 -14.63 -0.90
CA LEU A 315 -13.88 -14.06 0.15
C LEU A 315 -14.49 -12.69 -0.20
N HIS A 316 -13.86 -11.91 -1.08
CA HIS A 316 -14.28 -10.53 -1.37
C HIS A 316 -14.79 -10.30 -2.80
N SER A 317 -14.71 -11.31 -3.67
CA SER A 317 -15.22 -11.22 -5.04
C SER A 317 -16.76 -11.31 -5.13
N VAL A 318 -17.31 -10.84 -6.24
CA VAL A 318 -18.74 -11.03 -6.58
C VAL A 318 -19.11 -12.51 -6.67
N ASN A 319 -18.17 -13.38 -7.04
CA ASN A 319 -18.43 -14.81 -7.05
C ASN A 319 -18.49 -15.37 -5.62
N ALA A 320 -17.66 -14.87 -4.71
CA ALA A 320 -17.68 -15.24 -3.31
C ALA A 320 -19.02 -14.88 -2.64
N SER A 321 -19.59 -13.70 -2.92
CA SER A 321 -20.88 -13.29 -2.34
C SER A 321 -22.08 -14.17 -2.75
N LYS A 322 -21.92 -14.97 -3.81
CA LYS A 322 -22.93 -15.92 -4.30
C LYS A 322 -22.76 -17.34 -3.74
N GLN A 323 -21.67 -17.61 -3.04
CA GLN A 323 -21.41 -18.94 -2.48
C GLN A 323 -22.25 -19.21 -1.23
N PRO A 324 -22.59 -20.47 -0.94
CA PRO A 324 -23.24 -20.80 0.32
C PRO A 324 -22.33 -20.50 1.52
N GLN A 325 -22.94 -20.15 2.66
CA GLN A 325 -22.22 -19.83 3.90
C GLN A 325 -21.21 -20.91 4.30
N THR A 326 -21.57 -22.19 4.15
CA THR A 326 -20.70 -23.33 4.46
C THR A 326 -19.43 -23.34 3.63
N GLU A 327 -19.51 -22.96 2.35
CA GLU A 327 -18.36 -22.86 1.46
C GLU A 327 -17.46 -21.68 1.83
N ILE A 328 -18.03 -20.54 2.22
CA ILE A 328 -17.23 -19.40 2.69
C ILE A 328 -16.51 -19.74 4.01
N LEU A 329 -17.19 -20.38 4.96
CA LEU A 329 -16.56 -20.83 6.21
C LEU A 329 -15.44 -21.85 5.95
N ARG A 330 -15.61 -22.74 4.97
CA ARG A 330 -14.55 -23.65 4.54
C ARG A 330 -13.35 -22.89 3.98
N ARG A 331 -13.58 -21.91 3.10
CA ARG A 331 -12.51 -21.06 2.53
C ARG A 331 -11.77 -20.25 3.59
N ILE A 332 -12.48 -19.72 4.58
CA ILE A 332 -11.87 -19.02 5.73
C ILE A 332 -10.89 -19.95 6.46
N ARG A 333 -11.31 -21.17 6.81
CA ARG A 333 -10.42 -22.13 7.48
C ARG A 333 -9.17 -22.45 6.66
N CYS A 334 -9.32 -22.69 5.35
CA CYS A 334 -8.17 -22.93 4.48
C CYS A 334 -7.22 -21.72 4.45
N LEU A 335 -7.74 -20.50 4.40
CA LEU A 335 -6.93 -19.27 4.40
C LEU A 335 -6.26 -19.02 5.76
N ASP A 336 -6.92 -19.36 6.88
CA ASP A 336 -6.33 -19.33 8.22
C ASP A 336 -5.16 -20.32 8.34
N GLU A 337 -5.33 -21.54 7.82
CA GLU A 337 -4.27 -22.56 7.77
C GLU A 337 -3.07 -22.08 6.92
N GLU A 338 -3.32 -21.54 5.72
CA GLU A 338 -2.25 -21.00 4.87
C GLU A 338 -1.51 -19.81 5.52
N LEU A 339 -2.24 -18.93 6.20
CA LEU A 339 -1.66 -17.80 6.90
C LEU A 339 -0.83 -18.25 8.11
N GLU A 340 -1.30 -19.29 8.81
CA GLU A 340 -0.59 -19.90 9.92
C GLU A 340 0.69 -20.62 9.47
N ASP A 341 0.64 -21.36 8.37
CA ASP A 341 1.81 -22.00 7.75
C ASP A 341 2.86 -20.96 7.35
N TRP A 342 2.43 -19.87 6.72
CA TRP A 342 3.32 -18.74 6.43
C TRP A 342 3.92 -18.16 7.72
N ARG A 343 3.11 -17.93 8.76
CA ARG A 343 3.56 -17.38 10.04
C ARG A 343 4.59 -18.27 10.72
N LEU A 344 4.38 -19.59 10.70
CA LEU A 344 5.28 -20.58 11.29
C LEU A 344 6.57 -20.74 10.48
N SER A 345 6.57 -20.41 9.18
CA SER A 345 7.79 -20.41 8.36
C SER A 345 8.81 -19.32 8.75
N LEU A 346 8.38 -18.28 9.48
CA LEU A 346 9.24 -17.18 9.88
C LEU A 346 10.14 -17.56 11.08
N PRO A 347 11.28 -16.88 11.28
CA PRO A 347 12.09 -17.02 12.50
C PRO A 347 11.29 -16.69 13.76
N VAL A 348 11.45 -17.48 14.82
CA VAL A 348 10.62 -17.44 16.05
C VAL A 348 10.45 -16.02 16.61
N ASP A 349 11.54 -15.26 16.73
CA ASP A 349 11.53 -13.93 17.33
C ASP A 349 10.80 -12.86 16.47
N HIS A 350 10.64 -13.15 15.18
CA HIS A 350 10.04 -12.25 14.20
C HIS A 350 8.61 -12.65 13.82
N ARG A 351 8.12 -13.79 14.33
CA ARG A 351 6.75 -14.24 14.10
C ARG A 351 5.75 -13.22 14.65
N PRO A 352 4.76 -12.81 13.85
CA PRO A 352 3.59 -12.12 14.39
C PRO A 352 2.90 -12.97 15.48
N THR A 353 2.47 -12.30 16.55
CA THR A 353 1.66 -12.89 17.61
C THR A 353 0.18 -12.64 17.32
N LEU A 354 -0.70 -13.58 17.64
CA LEU A 354 -2.16 -13.38 17.47
C LEU A 354 -2.67 -12.19 18.28
N SER A 355 -2.21 -12.06 19.53
CA SER A 355 -2.52 -10.93 20.41
C SER A 355 -1.22 -10.29 20.89
N PHE A 356 -0.99 -9.03 20.52
CA PHE A 356 0.16 -8.25 20.94
C PHE A 356 -0.16 -7.44 22.19
N LEU A 357 0.51 -7.77 23.29
CA LEU A 357 0.28 -7.13 24.59
C LEU A 357 1.20 -5.93 24.82
N LYS A 358 0.79 -5.01 25.71
CA LYS A 358 1.63 -3.87 26.18
C LYS A 358 2.99 -4.30 26.73
N ARG A 359 3.13 -5.55 27.23
CA ARG A 359 4.39 -6.10 27.75
C ARG A 359 5.26 -6.82 26.72
N THR A 360 4.76 -7.04 25.51
CA THR A 360 5.50 -7.76 24.46
C THR A 360 6.75 -6.98 24.06
N PRO A 361 7.96 -7.57 24.12
CA PRO A 361 9.17 -6.88 23.70
C PRO A 361 9.15 -6.60 22.19
N VAL A 362 9.78 -5.49 21.81
CA VAL A 362 10.00 -5.10 20.41
C VAL A 362 11.49 -4.88 20.27
N ASP A 363 12.11 -5.62 19.37
CA ASP A 363 13.54 -5.44 19.07
C ASP A 363 13.79 -4.02 18.53
N ILE A 364 14.71 -3.29 19.15
CA ILE A 364 15.11 -1.95 18.75
C ILE A 364 15.94 -1.94 17.46
N HIS A 365 16.41 -3.10 17.01
CA HIS A 365 17.20 -3.26 15.79
C HIS A 365 16.39 -3.79 14.60
N MET A 366 15.07 -3.96 14.76
CA MET A 366 14.22 -4.40 13.66
C MET A 366 14.21 -3.36 12.52
N ASN A 367 14.27 -3.85 11.28
CA ASN A 367 14.15 -2.99 10.12
C ASN A 367 12.68 -2.73 9.75
N THR A 368 12.46 -1.74 8.87
CA THR A 368 11.13 -1.38 8.39
C THR A 368 10.37 -2.55 7.77
N GLN A 369 11.02 -3.47 7.06
CA GLN A 369 10.33 -4.62 6.45
C GLN A 369 9.82 -5.60 7.51
N ALA A 370 10.54 -5.81 8.62
CA ALA A 370 10.05 -6.61 9.74
C ALA A 370 8.81 -5.96 10.40
N VAL A 371 8.80 -4.63 10.53
CA VAL A 371 7.63 -3.87 11.01
C VAL A 371 6.44 -4.05 10.08
N MET A 372 6.66 -3.79 8.79
CA MET A 372 5.65 -3.91 7.74
C MET A 372 5.08 -5.33 7.63
N LEU A 373 5.90 -6.35 7.81
CA LEU A 373 5.48 -7.75 7.79
C LEU A 373 4.47 -8.05 8.91
N ARG A 374 4.73 -7.59 10.14
CA ARG A 374 3.80 -7.82 11.27
C ARG A 374 2.50 -7.02 11.10
N LEU A 375 2.58 -5.79 10.60
CA LEU A 375 1.38 -4.99 10.26
C LEU A 375 0.56 -5.67 9.15
N ALA A 376 1.22 -6.19 8.12
CA ALA A 376 0.56 -6.89 7.01
C ALA A 376 -0.11 -8.20 7.45
N TYR A 377 0.46 -8.93 8.42
CA TYR A 377 -0.16 -10.11 9.02
C TYR A 377 -1.49 -9.76 9.70
N HIS A 378 -1.49 -8.80 10.63
CA HIS A 378 -2.72 -8.40 11.33
C HIS A 378 -3.79 -7.87 10.37
N HIS A 379 -3.37 -7.14 9.34
CA HIS A 379 -4.28 -6.72 8.28
C HIS A 379 -4.88 -7.92 7.53
N CYS A 380 -4.10 -8.96 7.23
CA CYS A 380 -4.60 -10.17 6.58
C CYS A 380 -5.63 -10.91 7.45
N VAL A 381 -5.38 -11.01 8.77
CA VAL A 381 -6.36 -11.55 9.75
C VAL A 381 -7.67 -10.76 9.70
N ILE A 382 -7.60 -9.42 9.71
CA ILE A 382 -8.79 -8.56 9.59
C ILE A 382 -9.54 -8.86 8.28
N LEU A 383 -8.85 -8.93 7.14
CA LEU A 383 -9.46 -9.20 5.84
C LEU A 383 -10.16 -10.56 5.76
N ILE A 384 -9.59 -11.61 6.35
CA ILE A 384 -10.18 -12.96 6.36
C ILE A 384 -11.49 -12.96 7.16
N HIS A 385 -11.45 -12.43 8.39
CA HIS A 385 -12.61 -12.48 9.29
C HIS A 385 -13.67 -11.42 8.98
N GLN A 386 -13.33 -10.33 8.28
CA GLN A 386 -14.31 -9.35 7.79
C GLN A 386 -15.32 -9.99 6.84
N ALA A 387 -14.90 -10.96 6.01
CA ALA A 387 -15.82 -11.68 5.13
C ALA A 387 -16.86 -12.50 5.91
N ARG A 388 -16.46 -13.07 7.05
CA ARG A 388 -17.34 -13.84 7.94
C ARG A 388 -18.40 -12.95 8.59
N SER A 389 -17.99 -11.77 9.08
CA SER A 389 -18.87 -10.78 9.71
C SER A 389 -20.02 -10.35 8.77
N ARG A 390 -19.73 -10.08 7.49
CA ARG A 390 -20.73 -9.71 6.48
C ARG A 390 -21.82 -10.77 6.30
N ILE A 391 -21.43 -12.04 6.30
CA ILE A 391 -22.36 -13.15 6.07
C ILE A 391 -23.29 -13.32 7.27
N LEU A 392 -22.74 -13.25 8.48
CA LEU A 392 -23.53 -13.40 9.71
C LEU A 392 -24.56 -12.28 9.89
N GLU A 393 -24.27 -11.05 9.42
CA GLU A 393 -25.26 -9.97 9.41
C GLU A 393 -26.41 -10.22 8.42
N LEU A 394 -26.11 -10.66 7.19
CA LEU A 394 -27.14 -11.04 6.22
C LEU A 394 -28.06 -12.12 6.80
N THR A 395 -27.49 -13.12 7.49
CA THR A 395 -28.24 -14.20 8.13
C THR A 395 -29.04 -13.71 9.34
N SER A 396 -28.55 -12.74 10.10
CA SER A 396 -29.29 -12.14 11.23
C SER A 396 -30.49 -11.30 10.78
N LEU A 397 -30.43 -10.68 9.60
CA LEU A 397 -31.59 -10.02 9.00
C LEU A 397 -32.65 -11.04 8.56
N MET A 398 -32.26 -12.30 8.33
CA MET A 398 -33.12 -13.39 7.86
C MET A 398 -33.55 -14.36 8.97
N SER A 399 -32.89 -14.36 10.14
CA SER A 399 -33.17 -15.30 11.24
C SER A 399 -32.83 -14.73 12.62
N THR A 400 -33.69 -14.99 13.62
CA THR A 400 -33.62 -14.42 14.97
C THR A 400 -32.76 -15.23 15.97
N GLY A 401 -31.85 -16.09 15.51
CA GLY A 401 -31.42 -17.26 16.33
C GLY A 401 -29.94 -17.47 16.68
N VAL A 402 -28.94 -16.78 16.11
CA VAL A 402 -27.52 -17.15 16.35
C VAL A 402 -26.69 -15.94 16.80
N SER A 403 -26.55 -15.72 18.11
CA SER A 403 -25.74 -14.64 18.70
C SER A 403 -24.28 -15.05 18.95
N GLY A 404 -24.03 -16.28 19.43
CA GLY A 404 -22.70 -16.69 19.92
C GLY A 404 -21.58 -16.80 18.87
N GLU A 405 -21.89 -17.13 17.61
CA GLU A 405 -20.86 -17.19 16.56
C GLU A 405 -20.40 -15.80 16.09
N ARG A 406 -21.25 -14.77 16.24
CA ARG A 406 -20.91 -13.37 15.87
C ARG A 406 -19.86 -12.76 16.78
N ASP A 407 -19.92 -13.06 18.07
CA ASP A 407 -19.03 -12.45 19.07
C ASP A 407 -17.58 -12.93 18.95
N VAL A 408 -17.37 -14.20 18.56
CA VAL A 408 -16.02 -14.78 18.38
C VAL A 408 -15.29 -14.16 17.18
N ASP A 409 -15.98 -13.87 16.09
CA ASP A 409 -15.33 -13.33 14.88
C ASP A 409 -14.94 -11.86 15.01
N ILE A 410 -15.79 -11.08 15.66
CA ILE A 410 -15.47 -9.70 16.03
C ILE A 410 -14.26 -9.69 16.98
N SER A 411 -14.17 -10.64 17.91
CA SER A 411 -13.04 -10.70 18.84
C SER A 411 -11.67 -10.85 18.17
N LEU A 412 -11.54 -11.68 17.12
CA LEU A 412 -10.28 -11.87 16.40
C LEU A 412 -9.84 -10.61 15.64
N MET A 413 -10.78 -9.94 14.98
CA MET A 413 -10.53 -8.68 14.28
C MET A 413 -10.17 -7.56 15.27
N MET A 414 -10.85 -7.52 16.42
CA MET A 414 -10.55 -6.59 17.51
C MET A 414 -9.14 -6.84 18.06
N ASP A 415 -8.77 -8.08 18.35
CA ASP A 415 -7.44 -8.42 18.84
C ASP A 415 -6.35 -8.08 17.84
N ALA A 416 -6.54 -8.36 16.55
CA ALA A 416 -5.61 -7.96 15.50
C ALA A 416 -5.48 -6.43 15.38
N SER A 417 -6.58 -5.70 15.56
CA SER A 417 -6.61 -4.24 15.53
C SER A 417 -5.89 -3.62 16.73
N LYS A 418 -6.19 -4.08 17.95
CA LYS A 418 -5.48 -3.67 19.18
C LYS A 418 -3.99 -3.97 19.05
N SER A 419 -3.66 -5.14 18.51
CA SER A 419 -2.27 -5.56 18.29
C SER A 419 -1.54 -4.62 17.34
N THR A 420 -2.19 -4.23 16.24
CA THR A 420 -1.65 -3.27 15.27
C THR A 420 -1.34 -1.93 15.94
N LEU A 421 -2.28 -1.37 16.71
CA LEU A 421 -2.09 -0.08 17.37
C LEU A 421 -1.01 -0.12 18.45
N LEU A 422 -1.00 -1.15 19.30
CA LEU A 422 -0.03 -1.32 20.37
C LEU A 422 1.38 -1.63 19.85
N TYR A 423 1.48 -2.39 18.76
CA TYR A 423 2.75 -2.68 18.14
C TYR A 423 3.34 -1.42 17.50
N LEU A 424 2.52 -0.66 16.77
CA LEU A 424 2.97 0.56 16.11
C LEU A 424 3.54 1.56 17.12
N GLN A 425 2.89 1.76 18.27
CA GLN A 425 3.41 2.60 19.36
C GLN A 425 4.87 2.34 19.74
N LYS A 426 5.33 1.09 19.62
CA LYS A 426 6.70 0.69 19.96
C LYS A 426 7.63 0.67 18.76
N ALA A 427 7.10 0.37 17.57
CA ALA A 427 7.88 0.19 16.36
C ALA A 427 8.11 1.49 15.57
N LEU A 428 7.39 2.57 15.85
CA LEU A 428 7.56 3.84 15.13
C LEU A 428 8.99 4.40 15.09
N PRO A 429 9.79 4.34 16.18
CA PRO A 429 11.14 4.92 16.15
C PRO A 429 12.10 4.24 15.14
N VAL A 430 11.82 3.00 14.73
CA VAL A 430 12.66 2.21 13.83
C VAL A 430 12.12 2.15 12.38
N VAL A 431 10.96 2.77 12.15
CA VAL A 431 10.36 2.89 10.82
C VAL A 431 11.13 3.91 9.99
N ALA A 432 11.41 3.56 8.73
CA ALA A 432 12.03 4.45 7.77
C ALA A 432 11.17 5.70 7.50
N HIS A 433 11.85 6.84 7.34
CA HIS A 433 11.21 8.16 7.38
C HIS A 433 10.27 8.46 6.20
N GLU A 434 10.50 7.79 5.10
CA GLU A 434 9.71 7.87 3.87
C GLU A 434 8.38 7.09 3.97
N CYS A 435 8.19 6.23 4.97
CA CYS A 435 7.07 5.30 5.01
C CYS A 435 5.77 5.85 5.62
N PHE A 436 5.64 7.17 5.85
CA PHE A 436 4.45 7.77 6.48
C PHE A 436 3.14 7.34 5.81
N TRP A 437 3.01 7.58 4.50
CA TRP A 437 1.81 7.24 3.71
C TRP A 437 1.60 5.73 3.56
N VAL A 438 2.68 4.96 3.63
CA VAL A 438 2.62 3.50 3.58
C VAL A 438 2.03 2.93 4.86
N ILE A 439 2.44 3.48 6.01
CA ILE A 439 2.11 2.97 7.34
C ILE A 439 0.74 3.44 7.81
N ILE A 440 0.32 4.67 7.51
CA ILE A 440 -0.92 5.25 8.03
C ILE A 440 -2.18 4.42 7.73
N PHE A 441 -2.15 3.64 6.66
CA PHE A 441 -3.23 2.73 6.27
C PHE A 441 -3.55 1.64 7.31
N TYR A 442 -2.54 1.00 7.90
CA TYR A 442 -2.76 -0.10 8.85
C TYR A 442 -3.51 0.32 10.10
N PRO A 443 -3.09 1.37 10.83
CA PRO A 443 -3.80 1.78 12.01
C PRO A 443 -5.13 2.46 11.70
N LEU A 444 -5.31 3.09 10.53
CA LEU A 444 -6.63 3.53 10.08
C LEU A 444 -7.60 2.34 10.02
N THR A 445 -7.19 1.25 9.35
CA THR A 445 -7.98 0.02 9.27
C THR A 445 -8.30 -0.55 10.66
N ALA A 446 -7.33 -0.53 11.58
CA ALA A 446 -7.53 -0.96 12.96
C ALA A 446 -8.53 -0.09 13.74
N ILE A 447 -8.47 1.23 13.60
CA ILE A 447 -9.39 2.17 14.27
C ILE A 447 -10.82 1.99 13.77
N PHE A 448 -11.02 1.82 12.46
CA PHE A 448 -12.36 1.56 11.94
C PHE A 448 -12.92 0.23 12.41
N THR A 449 -12.07 -0.79 12.53
CA THR A 449 -12.47 -2.09 13.07
C THR A 449 -12.88 -1.96 14.55
N ILE A 450 -12.11 -1.23 15.35
CA ILE A 450 -12.42 -0.95 16.76
C ILE A 450 -13.73 -0.15 16.90
N PHE A 451 -13.87 0.91 16.10
CA PHE A 451 -15.08 1.73 16.06
C PHE A 451 -16.31 0.90 15.73
N PHE A 452 -16.22 0.04 14.70
CA PHE A 452 -17.31 -0.87 14.34
C PHE A 452 -17.65 -1.83 15.49
N GLY A 453 -16.64 -2.43 16.12
CA GLY A 453 -16.84 -3.32 17.28
C GLY A 453 -17.56 -2.62 18.42
N ALA A 454 -17.17 -1.38 18.74
CA ALA A 454 -17.80 -0.58 19.79
C ALA A 454 -19.27 -0.24 19.49
N LEU A 455 -19.62 0.04 18.22
CA LEU A 455 -21.01 0.29 17.82
C LEU A 455 -21.86 -0.99 17.79
N SER A 456 -21.25 -2.12 17.43
CA SER A 456 -21.96 -3.40 17.33
C SER A 456 -22.25 -3.98 18.72
N ASN A 457 -21.28 -3.93 19.64
CA ASN A 457 -21.36 -4.51 20.98
C ASN A 457 -20.99 -3.46 22.08
N PRO A 458 -21.81 -2.42 22.27
CA PRO A 458 -21.49 -1.28 23.15
C PRO A 458 -21.41 -1.61 24.65
N LEU A 459 -21.96 -2.75 25.08
CA LEU A 459 -21.96 -3.16 26.49
C LEU A 459 -20.80 -4.10 26.86
N MET A 460 -19.85 -4.35 25.94
CA MET A 460 -18.67 -5.15 26.25
C MET A 460 -17.77 -4.45 27.27
N VAL A 461 -17.22 -5.25 28.20
CA VAL A 461 -16.33 -4.76 29.28
C VAL A 461 -15.08 -4.07 28.73
N SER A 462 -14.60 -4.44 27.54
CA SER A 462 -13.38 -3.88 26.93
C SER A 462 -13.59 -2.56 26.18
N VAL A 463 -14.82 -2.08 26.01
CA VAL A 463 -15.11 -0.90 25.16
C VAL A 463 -14.37 0.34 25.68
N THR A 464 -14.19 0.49 26.99
CA THR A 464 -13.43 1.60 27.57
C THR A 464 -11.96 1.58 27.18
N GLU A 465 -11.31 0.42 27.27
CA GLU A 465 -9.91 0.25 26.83
C GLU A 465 -9.75 0.46 25.32
N ASP A 466 -10.74 0.01 24.54
CA ASP A 466 -10.77 0.14 23.09
C ASP A 466 -10.90 1.62 22.67
N LEU A 467 -11.71 2.39 23.41
CA LEU A 467 -11.82 3.84 23.22
C LEU A 467 -10.57 4.59 23.64
N GLU A 468 -9.89 4.16 24.71
CA GLU A 468 -8.59 4.73 25.06
C GLU A 468 -7.54 4.52 23.96
N LEU A 469 -7.50 3.33 23.35
CA LEU A 469 -6.59 3.05 22.23
C LEU A 469 -6.91 3.94 21.03
N LEU A 470 -8.20 4.10 20.70
CA LEU A 470 -8.68 4.96 19.63
C LEU A 470 -8.28 6.42 19.88
N GLN A 471 -8.58 6.96 21.07
CA GLN A 471 -8.31 8.36 21.42
C GLN A 471 -6.82 8.68 21.55
N ASN A 472 -5.99 7.73 21.99
CA ASN A 472 -4.54 7.94 22.10
C ASN A 472 -3.83 7.93 20.74
N PHE A 473 -4.48 7.43 19.70
CA PHE A 473 -3.81 7.13 18.44
C PHE A 473 -3.23 8.36 17.69
N PRO A 474 -3.89 9.52 17.61
CA PRO A 474 -3.31 10.68 16.93
C PRO A 474 -2.00 11.16 17.56
N ARG A 475 -1.81 10.92 18.87
CA ARG A 475 -0.54 11.16 19.56
C ARG A 475 0.56 10.20 19.06
N VAL A 476 0.20 8.95 18.79
CA VAL A 476 1.11 7.93 18.25
C VAL A 476 1.56 8.31 16.85
N LEU A 477 0.64 8.73 15.98
CA LEU A 477 0.97 9.13 14.61
C LEU A 477 1.93 10.30 14.50
N ARG A 478 1.83 11.27 15.43
CA ARG A 478 2.79 12.38 15.51
C ARG A 478 4.22 11.92 15.84
N GLN A 479 4.40 10.67 16.27
CA GLN A 479 5.72 10.07 16.53
C GLN A 479 6.28 9.34 15.30
N ILE A 480 5.52 9.24 14.19
CA ILE A 480 6.09 8.72 12.94
C ILE A 480 7.23 9.66 12.55
N PRO A 481 8.44 9.12 12.33
CA PRO A 481 9.58 9.98 12.06
C PRO A 481 9.49 10.43 10.60
N ILE A 482 9.02 11.64 10.33
CA ILE A 482 8.83 12.17 8.97
C ILE A 482 10.08 12.95 8.55
N ARG A 483 10.70 12.59 7.43
CA ARG A 483 11.93 13.24 6.93
C ARG A 483 11.71 14.71 6.60
N THR A 484 10.60 14.99 5.92
CA THR A 484 10.24 16.35 5.50
C THR A 484 8.75 16.51 5.70
N LEU A 485 8.36 17.34 6.67
CA LEU A 485 6.96 17.60 6.97
C LEU A 485 6.39 18.52 5.87
N THR A 486 5.70 17.94 4.90
CA THR A 486 5.00 18.67 3.85
C THR A 486 3.62 19.11 4.33
N ILE A 487 3.02 20.06 3.60
CA ILE A 487 1.64 20.51 3.87
C ILE A 487 0.66 19.32 3.80
N ALA A 488 0.94 18.34 2.96
CA ALA A 488 0.13 17.12 2.83
C ALA A 488 0.15 16.28 4.12
N GLU A 489 1.32 16.00 4.70
CA GLU A 489 1.40 15.24 5.97
C GLU A 489 0.76 16.01 7.13
N ILE A 490 0.94 17.35 7.20
CA ILE A 490 0.32 18.19 8.23
C ILE A 490 -1.20 18.11 8.15
N ALA A 491 -1.76 18.38 6.97
CA ALA A 491 -3.21 18.33 6.75
C ALA A 491 -3.77 16.93 7.06
N GLN A 492 -2.99 15.89 6.77
CA GLN A 492 -3.37 14.52 7.06
C GLN A 492 -3.41 14.23 8.57
N LEU A 493 -2.42 14.69 9.33
CA LEU A 493 -2.40 14.55 10.79
C LEU A 493 -3.57 15.31 11.43
N GLU A 494 -3.85 16.53 10.99
CA GLU A 494 -5.00 17.32 11.46
C GLU A 494 -6.34 16.62 11.18
N PHE A 495 -6.50 16.07 9.98
CA PHE A 495 -7.69 15.30 9.65
C PHE A 495 -7.84 14.06 10.54
N LEU A 496 -6.74 13.38 10.88
CA LEU A 496 -6.76 12.19 11.73
C LEU A 496 -7.16 12.52 13.17
N ASP A 497 -6.78 13.69 13.68
CA ASP A 497 -7.26 14.18 14.97
C ASP A 497 -8.79 14.35 14.96
N GLU A 498 -9.32 15.06 13.96
CA GLU A 498 -10.76 15.30 13.83
C GLU A 498 -11.54 13.99 13.67
N LEU A 499 -11.02 13.06 12.88
CA LEU A 499 -11.62 11.74 12.66
C LEU A 499 -11.71 10.96 13.97
N VAL A 500 -10.60 10.83 14.70
CA VAL A 500 -10.56 10.04 15.95
C VAL A 500 -11.50 10.62 17.00
N VAL A 501 -11.56 11.95 17.12
CA VAL A 501 -12.51 12.62 18.04
C VAL A 501 -13.95 12.25 17.68
N ALA A 502 -14.32 12.39 16.40
CA ALA A 502 -15.67 12.07 15.94
C ALA A 502 -16.05 10.58 16.17
N LEU A 503 -15.13 9.65 15.90
CA LEU A 503 -15.36 8.22 16.15
C LEU A 503 -15.50 7.90 17.64
N GLY A 504 -14.72 8.56 18.50
CA GLY A 504 -14.80 8.43 19.95
C GLY A 504 -16.14 8.91 20.51
N GLU A 505 -16.59 10.09 20.10
CA GLU A 505 -17.89 10.66 20.51
C GLU A 505 -19.07 9.76 20.10
N LEU A 506 -19.07 9.28 18.86
CA LEU A 506 -20.11 8.37 18.36
C LEU A 506 -20.15 7.05 19.13
N SER A 507 -18.98 6.50 19.46
CA SER A 507 -18.89 5.27 20.23
C SER A 507 -19.42 5.45 21.64
N LEU A 508 -19.08 6.57 22.31
CA LEU A 508 -19.60 6.90 23.64
C LEU A 508 -21.13 7.10 23.61
N ALA A 509 -21.65 7.76 22.58
CA ALA A 509 -23.10 7.93 22.40
C ALA A 509 -23.82 6.59 22.24
N ALA A 510 -23.23 5.63 21.51
CA ALA A 510 -23.76 4.28 21.38
C ALA A 510 -23.78 3.52 22.72
N VAL A 511 -22.72 3.66 23.54
CA VAL A 511 -22.67 3.10 24.91
C VAL A 511 -23.80 3.67 25.76
N GLN A 512 -23.94 5.00 25.79
CA GLN A 512 -25.00 5.67 26.56
C GLN A 512 -26.39 5.20 26.12
N LYS A 513 -26.66 5.18 24.82
CA LYS A 513 -27.94 4.71 24.27
C LYS A 513 -28.24 3.26 24.66
N ALA A 514 -27.24 2.38 24.58
CA ALA A 514 -27.40 0.98 24.97
C ALA A 514 -27.67 0.84 26.48
N THR A 515 -26.94 1.57 27.33
CA THR A 515 -27.18 1.54 28.78
C THR A 515 -28.58 2.01 29.16
N HIS A 516 -29.10 3.07 28.51
CA HIS A 516 -30.45 3.57 28.72
C HIS A 516 -31.56 2.63 28.23
N SER A 517 -31.27 1.74 27.29
CA SER A 517 -32.24 0.75 26.81
C SER A 517 -32.35 -0.49 27.72
N VAL A 518 -31.36 -0.71 28.58
CA VAL A 518 -31.29 -1.84 29.53
C VAL A 518 -31.78 -1.43 30.93
N SER A 519 -31.68 -0.15 31.27
CA SER A 519 -32.26 0.46 32.48
C SER A 519 -33.76 0.72 32.32
#